data_AF-A0A349A2P6-F1
#
_entry.id   AF-A0A349A2P6-F1
#
_cell.length_a   1.000
_cell.length_b   1.000
_cell.length_c   1.000
_cell.angle_alpha   90.00
_cell.angle_beta   90.00
_cell.angle_gamma   90.00
#
_symmetry.space_group_name_H-M   'P 1'
#
loop_
_entity.id
_entity.type
_entity.pdbx_description
1 polymer ?
#
loop_
_entity_poly.entity_id
_entity_poly.type
_entity_poly.pdbx_seq_one_letter_code
_entity_poly.pdbx_strand_id
1 'polypeptide(L)'
;MSPLIGADILLDILRQEKVEAIFGYPGANTLPVHDRIQATAIRHYLMRHEQAAAHAADGYARASGKVGVCLATSGPGATNLVTGIATAFMDS
;
A
#
# COMPACT_ATOMS: atom_id res chain seq x y z
N MET A 1 9.27 24.58 4.31
CA MET A 1 8.20 23.56 4.18
C MET A 1 8.47 22.84 2.86
N SER A 2 8.54 21.50 2.86
CA SER A 2 8.73 20.76 1.60
C SER A 2 7.52 21.00 0.69
N PRO A 3 7.68 21.16 -0.63
CA PRO A 3 6.54 21.38 -1.53
C PRO A 3 5.52 20.23 -1.41
N LEU A 4 4.23 20.59 -1.54
CA LEU A 4 3.13 19.64 -1.62
C LEU A 4 3.26 18.86 -2.93
N ILE A 5 3.31 17.53 -2.84
CA ILE A 5 3.39 16.63 -4.00
C ILE A 5 2.24 15.62 -3.97
N GLY A 6 2.06 14.89 -5.07
CA GLY A 6 0.98 13.90 -5.19
C GLY A 6 0.99 12.83 -4.07
N ALA A 7 2.16 12.48 -3.55
CA ALA A 7 2.28 11.55 -2.42
C ALA A 7 1.61 12.10 -1.14
N ASP A 8 1.73 13.40 -0.87
CA ASP A 8 1.10 14.02 0.30
C ASP A 8 -0.43 13.97 0.17
N ILE A 9 -0.95 14.27 -1.03
CA ILE A 9 -2.38 14.24 -1.33
C ILE A 9 -2.92 12.81 -1.20
N LEU A 10 -2.22 11.82 -1.78
CA LEU A 10 -2.57 10.41 -1.67
C LEU A 10 -2.70 9.97 -0.21
N LEU A 11 -1.71 10.30 0.62
CA LEU A 11 -1.68 9.89 2.02
C LEU A 11 -2.75 10.60 2.85
N ASP A 12 -3.05 11.87 2.56
CA ASP A 12 -4.14 12.56 3.24
C ASP A 12 -5.51 11.95 2.89
N ILE A 13 -5.73 11.56 1.63
CA ILE A 13 -6.95 10.83 1.23
C ILE A 13 -7.03 9.49 1.95
N LEU A 14 -5.96 8.68 1.95
CA LEU A 14 -5.95 7.40 2.68
C LEU A 14 -6.24 7.58 4.18
N ARG A 15 -5.73 8.65 4.78
CA ARG A 15 -6.03 9.01 6.18
C ARG A 15 -7.51 9.37 6.37
N GLN A 16 -8.12 10.14 5.46
CA GLN A 16 -9.54 10.48 5.49
C GLN A 16 -10.43 9.22 5.37
N GLU A 17 -10.01 8.27 4.54
CA GLU A 17 -10.61 6.93 4.39
C GLU A 17 -10.30 5.98 5.57
N LYS A 18 -9.67 6.50 6.64
CA LYS A 18 -9.33 5.76 7.87
C LYS A 18 -8.44 4.54 7.64
N VAL A 19 -7.57 4.59 6.63
CA VAL A 19 -6.55 3.55 6.42
C VAL A 19 -5.52 3.60 7.55
N GLU A 20 -5.28 2.45 8.17
CA GLU A 20 -4.34 2.33 9.30
C GLU A 20 -3.03 1.65 8.92
N ALA A 21 -3.01 0.86 7.84
CA ALA A 21 -1.85 0.06 7.44
C ALA A 21 -1.66 0.05 5.91
N ILE A 22 -0.41 0.17 5.48
CA ILE A 22 0.03 -0.04 4.10
C ILE A 22 1.10 -1.13 4.09
N PHE A 23 0.90 -2.15 3.25
CA PHE A 23 1.84 -3.22 3.01
C PHE A 23 2.54 -2.96 1.68
N GLY A 24 3.84 -2.67 1.69
CA GLY A 24 4.50 -2.11 0.51
C GLY A 24 5.86 -2.72 0.19
N TYR A 25 6.20 -2.75 -1.09
CA TYR A 25 7.56 -3.00 -1.57
C TYR A 25 8.03 -1.80 -2.41
N PRO A 26 9.17 -1.17 -2.05
CA PRO A 26 9.59 0.07 -2.67
C PRO A 26 10.14 -0.11 -4.08
N GLY A 27 9.82 0.85 -4.95
CA GLY A 27 10.47 1.04 -6.24
C GLY A 27 10.51 2.52 -6.61
N ALA A 28 11.28 2.86 -7.65
CA ALA A 28 11.60 4.26 -7.98
C ALA A 28 10.36 5.18 -8.04
N ASN A 29 9.25 4.69 -8.59
CA ASN A 29 8.04 5.48 -8.77
C ASN A 29 7.20 5.63 -7.49
N THR A 30 7.39 4.76 -6.49
CA THR A 30 6.70 4.83 -5.20
C THR A 30 7.54 5.43 -4.09
N LEU A 31 8.85 5.68 -4.31
CA LEU A 31 9.75 6.29 -3.31
C LEU A 31 9.16 7.54 -2.64
N PRO A 32 8.55 8.50 -3.37
CA PRO A 32 7.96 9.67 -2.72
C PRO A 32 6.84 9.31 -1.74
N VAL A 33 6.08 8.25 -1.99
CA VAL A 33 5.04 7.77 -1.07
C VAL A 33 5.69 7.13 0.15
N HIS A 34 6.70 6.27 -0.04
CA HIS A 34 7.41 5.63 1.08
C HIS A 34 8.08 6.65 2.01
N ASP A 35 8.68 7.71 1.45
CA ASP A 35 9.30 8.79 2.22
C ASP A 35 8.26 9.57 3.04
N ARG A 36 7.13 9.91 2.42
CA ARG A 36 6.08 10.70 3.07
C ARG A 36 5.26 9.90 4.08
N ILE A 37 5.09 8.58 3.93
CA ILE A 37 4.35 7.75 4.90
C ILE A 37 4.96 7.86 6.30
N GLN A 38 6.28 8.02 6.42
CA GLN A 38 6.96 8.13 7.72
C GLN A 38 6.48 9.32 8.57
N ALA A 39 5.92 10.35 7.94
CA ALA A 39 5.37 11.52 8.62
C ALA A 39 3.88 11.36 9.00
N THR A 40 3.29 10.19 8.76
CA THR A 40 1.87 9.89 9.01
C THR A 40 1.69 8.89 10.14
N ALA A 41 0.46 8.75 10.64
CA ALA A 41 0.11 7.68 11.59
C ALA A 41 -0.14 6.33 10.92
N ILE A 42 -0.11 6.25 9.59
CA ILE A 42 -0.32 5.02 8.84
C ILE A 42 0.88 4.09 9.06
N ARG A 43 0.61 2.88 9.55
CA ARG A 43 1.67 1.90 9.77
C ARG A 43 2.13 1.33 8.43
N HIS A 44 3.40 1.56 8.12
CA HIS A 44 4.04 1.03 6.92
C HIS A 44 4.76 -0.28 7.20
N TYR A 45 4.30 -1.35 6.56
CA TYR A 45 4.93 -2.66 6.61
C TYR A 45 5.74 -2.91 5.32
N LEU A 46 7.06 -2.87 5.45
CA LEU A 46 7.97 -3.18 4.35
C LEU A 46 8.00 -4.68 4.08
N MET A 47 7.46 -5.06 2.93
CA MET A 47 7.45 -6.43 2.42
C MET A 47 8.76 -6.76 1.69
N ARG A 48 8.91 -8.00 1.24
CA ARG A 48 10.08 -8.44 0.44
C ARG A 48 9.70 -8.88 -0.98
N HIS A 49 8.42 -8.87 -1.29
CA HIS A 49 7.87 -9.18 -2.61
C HIS A 49 6.47 -8.55 -2.71
N GLU A 50 6.10 -8.03 -3.87
CA GLU A 50 4.80 -7.36 -4.08
C GLU A 50 3.63 -8.33 -3.88
N GLN A 51 3.74 -9.57 -4.35
CA GLN A 51 2.74 -10.61 -4.09
C GLN A 51 2.48 -10.81 -2.58
N ALA A 52 3.53 -10.79 -1.76
CA ALA A 52 3.39 -10.88 -0.30
C ALA A 52 2.68 -9.63 0.27
N ALA A 53 2.94 -8.46 -0.32
CA ALA A 53 2.23 -7.22 0.04
C ALA A 53 0.73 -7.30 -0.26
N ALA A 54 0.36 -7.82 -1.42
CA ALA A 54 -1.04 -8.03 -1.79
C ALA A 54 -1.74 -9.00 -0.84
N HIS A 55 -1.16 -10.19 -0.59
CA HIS A 55 -1.74 -11.16 0.33
C HIS A 55 -1.79 -10.69 1.79
N ALA A 56 -0.81 -9.89 2.23
CA ALA A 56 -0.84 -9.31 3.57
C ALA A 56 -1.95 -8.26 3.71
N ALA A 57 -2.16 -7.43 2.68
CA ALA A 57 -3.26 -6.47 2.65
C ALA A 57 -4.63 -7.17 2.65
N ASP A 58 -4.79 -8.20 1.82
CA ASP A 58 -5.99 -9.05 1.79
C ASP A 58 -6.24 -9.72 3.15
N GLY A 59 -5.23 -10.40 3.71
CA GLY A 59 -5.32 -11.03 5.03
C GLY A 59 -5.65 -10.04 6.16
N TYR A 60 -5.07 -8.84 6.13
CA TYR A 60 -5.41 -7.77 7.06
C TYR A 60 -6.87 -7.36 6.93
N ALA A 61 -7.37 -7.19 5.70
CA ALA A 61 -8.75 -6.80 5.47
C ALA A 61 -9.73 -7.83 6.02
N ARG A 62 -9.49 -9.12 5.73
CA ARG A 62 -10.33 -10.24 6.20
C ARG A 62 -10.29 -10.40 7.71
N ALA A 63 -9.13 -10.27 8.34
CA ALA A 63 -8.97 -10.45 9.79
C ALA A 63 -9.51 -9.27 10.60
N SER A 64 -9.46 -8.05 10.08
CA SER A 64 -9.80 -6.83 10.82
C SER A 64 -11.16 -6.22 10.46
N GLY A 65 -11.71 -6.57 9.29
CA GLY A 65 -12.87 -5.90 8.70
C GLY A 65 -12.58 -4.47 8.20
N LYS A 66 -11.31 -4.05 8.16
CA LYS A 66 -10.86 -2.74 7.68
C LYS A 66 -10.31 -2.83 6.26
N VAL A 67 -10.11 -1.70 5.59
CA VAL A 67 -9.50 -1.67 4.25
C VAL A 67 -8.03 -2.07 4.33
N GLY A 68 -7.64 -3.08 3.54
CA GLY A 68 -6.24 -3.43 3.30
C GLY A 68 -5.66 -2.67 2.11
N VAL A 69 -4.49 -2.07 2.26
CA VAL A 69 -3.79 -1.34 1.19
C VAL A 69 -2.45 -1.99 0.88
N CYS A 70 -2.25 -2.39 -0.38
CA CYS A 70 -0.95 -2.81 -0.89
C CYS A 70 -0.33 -1.72 -1.79
N LEU A 71 0.99 -1.56 -1.75
CA LEU A 71 1.73 -0.56 -2.53
C LEU A 71 2.91 -1.21 -3.28
N ALA A 72 2.94 -1.03 -4.59
CA ALA A 72 4.03 -1.48 -5.47
C ALA A 72 4.34 -0.44 -6.54
N THR A 73 5.54 -0.52 -7.11
CA THR A 73 5.96 0.30 -8.25
C THR A 73 5.33 -0.17 -9.57
N SER A 74 5.38 0.69 -10.59
CA SER A 74 5.00 0.34 -11.97
C SER A 74 5.90 -0.75 -12.56
N GLY A 75 5.47 -1.34 -13.68
CA GLY A 75 6.23 -2.37 -14.40
C GLY A 75 6.18 -3.72 -13.68
N PRO A 76 7.33 -4.38 -13.41
CA PRO A 76 7.33 -5.72 -12.83
C PRO A 76 6.67 -5.77 -11.43
N GLY A 77 6.76 -4.69 -10.65
CA GLY A 77 6.12 -4.63 -9.34
C GLY A 77 4.59 -4.71 -9.44
N ALA A 78 4.00 -4.01 -10.41
CA ALA A 78 2.56 -4.07 -10.66
C ALA A 78 2.12 -5.46 -11.14
N THR A 79 2.90 -6.12 -12.00
CA THR A 79 2.58 -7.49 -12.45
C THR A 79 2.70 -8.51 -11.32
N ASN A 80 3.63 -8.32 -10.39
CA ASN A 80 3.79 -9.19 -9.22
C ASN A 80 2.61 -9.10 -8.23
N LEU A 81 1.79 -8.03 -8.30
CA LEU A 81 0.55 -7.93 -7.51
C LEU A 81 -0.60 -8.76 -8.07
N VAL A 82 -0.58 -9.13 -9.36
CA VAL A 82 -1.75 -9.70 -10.06
C VAL A 82 -2.31 -10.93 -9.36
N THR A 83 -1.45 -11.85 -8.91
CA THR A 83 -1.89 -13.04 -8.19
C THR A 83 -2.62 -12.70 -6.89
N GLY A 84 -2.07 -11.78 -6.08
CA GLY A 84 -2.69 -11.40 -4.82
C GLY A 84 -3.97 -10.57 -5.00
N ILE A 85 -4.03 -9.72 -6.02
CA ILE A 85 -5.27 -9.00 -6.39
C ILE A 85 -6.34 -9.99 -6.85
N ALA A 86 -5.99 -10.98 -7.67
CA ALA A 86 -6.92 -12.01 -8.11
C ALA A 86 -7.45 -12.84 -6.92
N THR A 87 -6.59 -13.22 -5.96
CA THR A 87 -7.02 -13.86 -4.73
C THR A 87 -8.02 -12.99 -3.96
N ALA A 88 -7.68 -11.73 -3.69
CA ALA A 88 -8.57 -10.82 -2.96
C ALA A 88 -9.93 -10.67 -3.67
N PHE A 89 -9.96 -10.57 -5.00
CA PHE A 89 -11.21 -10.44 -5.75
C PHE A 89 -12.09 -11.71 -5.70
N MET A 90 -11.48 -12.89 -5.74
CA MET A 90 -12.22 -14.16 -5.74
C MET A 90 -12.72 -14.57 -4.35
N ASP A 91 -12.04 -14.12 -3.30
CA ASP A 91 -12.26 -14.52 -1.92
C ASP A 91 -12.98 -13.44 -1.06
N SER A 92 -13.47 -12.37 -1.69
CA SER A 92 -14.21 -11.25 -1.06
C SER A 92 -15.71 -11.27 -1.35
#